data_AF-A0A7X7CA39-F1
#
_entry.id   AF-A0A7X7CA39-F1
#
_cell.length_a   1.000
_cell.length_b   1.000
_cell.length_c   1.000
_cell.angle_alpha   90.00
_cell.angle_beta   90.00
_cell.angle_gamma   90.00
#
_symmetry.space_group_name_H-M   'P 1'
#
loop_
_entity.id
_entity.type
_entity.pdbx_description
1 polymer ?
#
loop_
_entity_poly.entity_id
_entity_poly.type
_entity_poly.pdbx_seq_one_letter_code
_entity_poly.pdbx_strand_id
1 'polypeptide(L)' 'MSQYKVKVVEATSPYDLEERINAALEHPDCAGFEVMDIKYIMTPMPGGKVSRGGIFYTASILFSRGRDTAPLPNSSCLHK' A
#
# COMPACT_ATOMS: atom_id res chain seq x y z
N MET A 1 17.42 -1.59 -13.34
CA MET A 1 16.40 -0.54 -13.11
C MET A 1 15.42 -1.10 -12.10
N SER A 2 15.34 -0.48 -10.93
CA SER A 2 14.33 -0.82 -9.91
C SER A 2 12.96 -0.36 -10.40
N GLN A 3 11.93 -1.14 -10.14
CA GLN A 3 10.56 -0.79 -10.50
C GLN A 3 9.87 -0.22 -9.26
N TYR A 4 9.27 0.96 -9.40
CA TYR A 4 8.51 1.60 -8.32
C TYR A 4 7.03 1.64 -8.68
N LYS A 5 6.18 1.55 -7.67
CA LYS A 5 4.73 1.67 -7.80
C LYS A 5 4.18 2.48 -6.64
N VAL A 6 3.21 3.33 -6.92
CA VAL A 6 2.48 4.08 -5.89
C VAL A 6 1.01 3.70 -5.97
N LYS A 7 0.41 3.42 -4.82
CA LYS A 7 -1.04 3.19 -4.69
C LYS A 7 -1.62 4.19 -3.71
N VAL A 8 -2.69 4.86 -4.14
CA VAL A 8 -3.43 5.81 -3.30
C VAL A 8 -4.73 5.14 -2.89
N VAL A 9 -5.03 5.18 -1.59
CA VAL A 9 -6.31 4.73 -1.04
C VAL A 9 -6.96 5.87 -0.28
N GLU A 10 -8.27 5.97 -0.40
CA GLU A 10 -9.09 7.01 0.22
C GLU A 10 -10.20 6.37 1.04
N ALA A 11 -10.51 6.97 2.17
CA ALA A 11 -11.53 6.52 3.10
C ALA A 11 -12.18 7.70 3.83
N THR A 12 -13.35 7.45 4.41
CA THR A 12 -14.11 8.43 5.20
C THR A 12 -13.99 8.21 6.72
N SER A 13 -13.25 7.18 7.12
CA SER A 13 -12.89 6.90 8.51
C SER A 13 -11.50 6.26 8.58
N PRO A 14 -10.78 6.36 9.71
CA PRO A 14 -9.47 5.73 9.85
C PRO A 14 -9.55 4.20 9.78
N TYR A 15 -10.63 3.58 10.27
CA TYR A 15 -10.82 2.13 10.22
C TYR A 15 -10.98 1.62 8.79
N ASP A 16 -11.83 2.28 7.99
CA ASP A 16 -11.99 1.97 6.56
C ASP A 16 -10.69 2.21 5.77
N LEU A 17 -9.87 3.17 6.21
CA LEU A 17 -8.55 3.39 5.61
C LEU A 17 -7.61 2.20 5.85
N GLU A 18 -7.52 1.71 7.08
CA GLU A 18 -6.70 0.55 7.44
C GLU A 18 -7.12 -0.70 6.66
N GLU A 19 -8.42 -0.99 6.59
CA GLU A 19 -8.95 -2.10 5.79
C GLU A 19 -8.55 -1.99 4.32
N ARG A 20 -8.67 -0.79 3.73
CA ARG A 20 -8.29 -0.54 2.33
C ARG A 20 -6.79 -0.64 2.09
N ILE A 21 -5.96 -0.29 3.06
CA ILE A 21 -4.51 -0.46 2.98
C ILE A 21 -4.18 -1.94 3.00
N ASN A 22 -4.74 -2.71 3.92
CA ASN A 22 -4.53 -4.16 3.98
C ASN A 22 -4.95 -4.84 2.66
N ALA A 23 -6.14 -4.49 2.16
CA ALA A 23 -6.59 -4.96 0.84
C ALA A 23 -5.66 -4.51 -0.31
N ALA A 24 -5.03 -3.34 -0.18
CA ALA A 24 -4.08 -2.85 -1.17
C ALA A 24 -2.73 -3.59 -1.15
N LEU A 25 -2.30 -4.04 0.03
CA LEU A 25 -1.08 -4.82 0.25
C LEU A 25 -1.24 -6.27 -0.22
N GLU A 26 -2.42 -6.86 -0.04
CA GLU A 26 -2.74 -8.23 -0.49
C GLU A 26 -3.07 -8.33 -1.98
N HIS A 27 -3.17 -7.19 -2.68
CA HIS A 27 -3.56 -7.16 -4.08
C HIS A 27 -2.52 -7.86 -4.98
N PRO A 28 -2.93 -8.73 -5.92
CA PRO A 28 -2.01 -9.50 -6.76
C PRO A 28 -1.02 -8.61 -7.56
N ASP A 29 -1.45 -7.44 -8.02
CA ASP A 29 -0.58 -6.48 -8.69
C ASP A 29 0.57 -5.91 -7.83
N CYS A 30 0.55 -6.13 -6.51
CA CYS A 30 1.61 -5.73 -5.59
C CYS A 30 2.50 -6.92 -5.20
N ALA A 31 2.20 -8.14 -5.69
CA ALA A 31 3.01 -9.32 -5.43
C ALA A 31 4.45 -9.12 -5.93
N GLY A 32 5.42 -9.43 -5.06
CA GLY A 32 6.85 -9.27 -5.36
C GLY A 32 7.36 -7.83 -5.31
N PHE A 33 6.55 -6.88 -4.82
CA PHE A 33 7.03 -5.57 -4.39
C PHE A 33 7.18 -5.52 -2.87
N GLU A 34 8.17 -4.78 -2.39
CA GLU A 34 8.35 -4.45 -0.98
C GLU A 34 7.76 -3.06 -0.70
N VAL A 35 7.09 -2.93 0.43
CA VAL A 35 6.60 -1.64 0.92
C VAL A 35 7.79 -0.85 1.45
N MET A 36 8.00 0.33 0.88
CA MET A 36 9.08 1.24 1.31
C MET A 36 8.57 2.32 2.27
N ASP A 37 7.39 2.86 2.00
CA ASP A 37 6.82 3.96 2.80
C ASP A 37 5.29 3.96 2.69
N ILE A 38 4.63 4.39 3.77
CA ILE A 38 3.19 4.65 3.78
C ILE A 38 2.96 6.02 4.44
N LYS A 39 2.44 6.96 3.65
CA LYS A 39 2.11 8.31 4.13
C LYS A 39 0.62 8.49 4.26
N TYR A 40 0.19 9.00 5.41
CA TYR A 40 -1.20 9.26 5.76
C TYR A 40 -1.45 10.76 5.84
N ILE A 41 -2.52 11.22 5.20
CA ILE A 41 -2.97 12.61 5.26
C ILE A 41 -4.44 12.63 5.63
N MET A 42 -4.76 13.40 6.66
CA MET A 42 -6.13 13.72 7.03
C MET A 42 -6.45 15.11 6.48
N THR A 43 -7.42 15.19 5.57
CA THR A 43 -7.86 16.44 4.98
C THR A 43 -9.29 16.74 5.43
N PRO A 44 -9.52 17.79 6.25
CA PRO A 44 -10.86 18.27 6.49
C PRO A 44 -11.38 18.93 5.20
N MET A 45 -12.45 18.40 4.59
CA MET A 45 -13.05 19.06 3.43
C MET A 45 -14.12 20.05 3.87
N PRO A 46 -13.97 21.36 3.57
CA PRO A 46 -15.05 22.32 3.77
C PRO A 46 -16.24 21.91 2.87
N GLY A 47 -17.44 21.89 3.46
CA GLY A 47 -18.65 21.26 2.91
C GLY A 47 -19.26 21.86 1.64
N GLY A 48 -18.46 22.36 0.70
CA GLY A 48 -18.93 22.96 -0.55
C GLY A 48 -18.88 22.07 -1.80
N LYS A 49 -18.11 20.97 -1.79
CA LYS A 49 -17.94 20.10 -2.97
C LYS A 49 -18.33 18.64 -2.76
N VAL A 50 -18.54 18.22 -1.52
CA VAL A 50 -19.04 16.89 -1.19
C VAL A 50 -20.32 17.10 -0.44
N SER A 51 -21.41 16.46 -0.87
CA SER A 51 -22.77 16.64 -0.33
C SER A 51 -22.90 16.35 1.18
N ARG A 52 -21.81 15.93 1.82
CA ARG A 52 -21.63 15.76 3.26
C ARG A 52 -20.27 16.35 3.63
N GLY A 53 -20.25 17.50 4.30
CA GLY A 53 -19.02 17.97 4.95
C GLY A 53 -18.45 16.84 5.82
N GLY A 54 -17.18 16.51 5.64
CA GLY A 54 -16.60 15.30 6.22
C GLY A 54 -15.07 15.34 6.27
N ILE A 55 -14.51 14.47 7.10
CA ILE A 55 -13.07 14.24 7.16
C ILE A 55 -12.73 13.16 6.13
N PHE A 56 -11.75 13.45 5.26
CA PHE A 56 -11.23 12.50 4.30
C PHE A 56 -9.84 12.05 4.72
N TYR A 57 -9.62 10.76 4.65
CA TYR A 57 -8.34 10.15 4.94
C TYR A 57 -7.77 9.59 3.64
N THR A 58 -6.54 9.94 3.34
CA THR A 58 -5.82 9.45 2.17
C THR A 58 -4.52 8.82 2.62
N ALA A 59 -4.21 7.62 2.12
CA ALA A 59 -2.91 7.00 2.29
C ALA A 59 -2.24 6.76 0.94
N SER A 60 -0.96 7.10 0.86
CA SER A 60 -0.10 6.82 -0.28
C SER A 60 0.91 5.75 0.10
N ILE A 61 0.87 4.62 -0.59
CA ILE A 61 1.74 3.46 -0.36
C ILE A 61 2.78 3.41 -1.47
N LEU A 62 4.05 3.51 -1.11
CA LEU A 62 5.18 3.37 -2.02
C LEU A 62 5.71 1.93 -1.99
N PHE A 63 5.76 1.35 -3.17
CA PHE A 63 6.27 0.01 -3.43
C PHE A 63 7.56 0.10 -4.26
N SER A 64 8.52 -0.76 -3.94
CA SER A 64 9.76 -0.94 -4.70
C SER A 64 9.96 -2.42 -5.00
N ARG A 65 10.43 -2.72 -6.21
CA ARG A 65 10.89 -4.04 -6.60
C ARG A 65 12.32 -3.91 -7.12
N GLY A 66 13.25 -4.46 -6.35
CA GLY A 66 14.64 -4.65 -6.77
C GLY A 66 14.73 -5.76 -7.82
N ARG A 67 15.79 -5.75 -8.64
CA ARG A 67 16.06 -6.84 -9.60
C ARG A 67 16.48 -8.15 -8.94
N ASP A 68 16.63 -8.21 -7.61
CA ASP A 68 17.32 -9.31 -6.91
C ASP A 68 16.49 -10.03 -5.85
N THR A 69 15.15 -9.93 -5.87
CA THR A 69 14.31 -10.93 -5.19
C THR A 69 14.09 -12.11 -6.13
N ALA A 70 15.17 -12.81 -6.49
CA ALA A 70 15.05 -14.16 -6.99
C ALA A 70 14.34 -14.99 -5.90
N PRO A 71 13.40 -15.89 -6.24
CA PRO A 71 12.91 -16.84 -5.25
C PRO A 71 14.12 -17.60 -4.70
N LEU A 72 14.28 -17.59 -3.38
CA LEU A 72 15.32 -18.37 -2.70
C LEU A 72 15.25 -19.80 -3.27
N PRO A 73 16.32 -20.33 -3.89
CA PRO A 73 16.33 -21.74 -4.24
C PRO A 73 16.21 -22.50 -2.92
N ASN A 74 15.21 -23.38 -2.85
CA ASN A 74 14.97 -24.25 -1.70
C ASN A 74 16.30 -24.83 -1.21
N SER A 75 16.76 -24.35 -0.05
CA SER A 75 17.87 -24.95 0.70
C SER A 75 17.41 -26.30 1.23
N SER A 76 17.45 -27.31 0.37
CA SER A 76 17.51 -28.71 0.77
C SER A 76 18.82 -29.29 0.27
N CYS A 77 19.92 -28.80 0.84
CA CYS A 77 21.18 -29.52 0.88
C CYS A 77 21.49 -29.87 2.34
N LEU A 78 21.75 -31.16 2.55
CA LEU A 78 22.28 -31.82 3.75
C LEU A 78 21.35 -31.91 4.97
N HIS A 79 20.81 -33.11 5.20
CA HIS A 79 21.28 -33.95 6.31
C HIS A 79 21.66 -35.34 5.76
N LYS A 80 22.68 -35.89 6.42
CA LYS A 80 23.53 -37.06 6.11
C LYS A 80 22.80 -38.33 5.70
#